data_AF-A0A2Y9RR56-F1
#
_entry.id   AF-A0A2Y9RR56-F1
#
_cell.length_a   1.000
_cell.length_b   1.000
_cell.length_c   1.000
_cell.angle_alpha   90.00
_cell.angle_beta   90.00
_cell.angle_gamma   90.00
#
_symmetry.space_group_name_H-M   'P 1'
#
loop_
_entity.id
_entity.type
_entity.pdbx_description
1 polymer ?
#
loop_
_entity_poly.entity_id
_entity_poly.type
_entity_poly.pdbx_seq_one_letter_code
_entity_poly.pdbx_strand_id
1 'polypeptide(L)'
;MVREANMKQAASEKQLKEARGKIDMLQAEVTALKTLVITSTPASPNRELHPQLLSPTKAGPRKGHSRHKSTSSALLGSEPDPLLCVPEPVLKGKKEVDTTLFAEFQAWRESPTLDKTSPFLERVYREDVGPCLDFTTQELSALVRAAVEDNTLTIEPVAPQTLPAVKVAAVECGSANTCALSGLARTCRHRIRLGDSDSHYYISPSSRARITAVCNFFTYIRYIQQGLVRQDAEPMFWEVTRLRKEMSLAKLGFFPQEV
;
A
#
# COMPACT_ATOMS: atom_id res chain seq x y z
N MET A 1 -13.01 37.79 51.55
CA MET A 1 -13.80 36.85 50.72
C MET A 1 -13.94 37.32 49.26
N VAL A 2 -14.57 38.47 48.98
CA VAL A 2 -14.80 38.92 47.57
C VAL A 2 -13.53 39.17 46.76
N ARG A 3 -12.51 39.83 47.33
CA ARG A 3 -11.24 40.09 46.63
C ARG A 3 -10.51 38.81 46.22
N GLU A 4 -10.52 37.80 47.08
CA GLU A 4 -9.85 36.53 46.80
C GLU A 4 -10.55 35.74 45.68
N ALA A 5 -11.90 35.76 45.66
CA ALA A 5 -12.69 35.19 44.58
C ALA A 5 -12.40 35.89 43.24
N ASN A 6 -12.35 37.23 43.22
CA ASN A 6 -12.04 38.00 42.02
C ASN A 6 -10.62 37.75 41.50
N MET A 7 -9.64 37.59 42.41
CA MET A 7 -8.27 37.23 42.03
C MET A 7 -8.17 35.83 41.42
N LYS A 8 -8.89 34.84 41.98
CA LYS A 8 -8.94 33.48 41.42
C LYS A 8 -9.64 33.45 40.06
N GLN A 9 -10.73 34.21 39.91
CA GLN A 9 -11.42 34.35 38.63
C GLN A 9 -10.49 34.95 37.57
N ALA A 10 -9.83 36.08 37.86
CA ALA A 10 -8.91 36.72 36.92
C ALA A 10 -7.74 35.81 36.52
N ALA A 11 -7.21 35.02 37.46
CA ALA A 11 -6.17 34.04 37.16
C ALA A 11 -6.67 32.92 36.23
N SER A 12 -7.87 32.40 36.47
CA SER A 12 -8.48 31.36 35.63
C SER A 12 -8.80 31.84 34.21
N GLU A 13 -9.31 33.08 34.08
CA GLU A 13 -9.60 33.69 32.77
C GLU A 13 -8.32 33.93 31.97
N LYS A 14 -7.24 34.35 32.65
CA LYS A 14 -5.92 34.49 32.03
C LYS A 14 -5.39 33.15 31.51
N GLN A 15 -5.43 32.11 32.33
CA GLN A 15 -4.99 30.76 31.95
C GLN A 15 -5.81 30.20 30.78
N LEU A 16 -7.13 30.44 30.78
CA LEU A 16 -8.02 30.02 29.71
C LEU A 16 -7.70 30.76 28.40
N LYS A 17 -7.35 32.04 28.46
CA LYS A 17 -6.90 32.80 27.27
C LYS A 17 -5.57 32.28 26.73
N GLU A 18 -4.62 31.97 27.60
CA GLU A 18 -3.33 31.37 27.21
C GLU A 18 -3.51 29.98 26.60
N ALA A 19 -4.38 29.15 27.18
CA ALA A 19 -4.70 27.82 26.64
C ALA A 19 -5.37 27.91 25.26
N ARG A 20 -6.30 28.84 25.06
CA ARG A 20 -6.92 29.10 23.75
C ARG A 20 -5.87 29.50 22.70
N GLY A 21 -4.94 30.40 23.05
CA GLY A 21 -3.86 30.78 22.13
C GLY A 21 -2.94 29.61 21.74
N LYS A 22 -2.68 28.67 22.66
CA LYS A 22 -1.92 27.44 22.35
C LYS A 22 -2.70 26.52 21.41
N ILE A 23 -4.01 26.38 21.60
CA ILE A 23 -4.87 25.59 20.70
C ILE A 23 -4.83 26.17 19.29
N ASP A 24 -5.00 27.49 19.15
CA ASP A 24 -5.00 28.17 17.85
C ASP A 24 -3.66 27.97 17.11
N MET A 25 -2.53 28.08 17.83
CA MET A 25 -1.19 27.82 17.29
C MET A 25 -1.03 26.37 16.82
N LEU A 26 -1.38 25.39 17.67
CA LEU A 26 -1.28 23.97 17.32
C LEU A 26 -2.20 23.60 16.15
N GLN A 27 -3.38 24.23 16.08
CA GLN A 27 -4.31 24.01 14.99
C GLN A 27 -3.78 24.59 13.67
N ALA A 28 -3.08 25.72 13.71
CA ALA A 28 -2.36 26.26 12.56
C ALA A 28 -1.21 25.33 12.11
N GLU A 29 -0.44 24.79 13.06
CA GLU A 29 0.66 23.85 12.78
C GLU A 29 0.16 22.54 12.15
N VAL A 30 -0.90 21.94 12.70
CA VAL A 30 -1.53 20.74 12.13
C VAL A 30 -2.06 21.01 10.73
N THR A 31 -2.63 22.20 10.49
CA THR A 31 -3.13 22.59 9.16
C THR A 31 -1.99 22.73 8.16
N ALA A 32 -0.86 23.33 8.57
CA ALA A 32 0.34 23.43 7.75
C ALA A 32 0.94 22.04 7.45
N LEU A 33 1.05 21.17 8.45
CA LEU A 33 1.55 19.80 8.29
C LEU A 33 0.64 18.96 7.38
N LYS A 34 -0.69 19.07 7.50
CA LYS A 34 -1.63 18.41 6.58
C LYS A 34 -1.41 18.87 5.15
N THR A 35 -1.26 20.17 4.92
CA THR A 35 -0.96 20.72 3.59
C THR A 35 0.35 20.15 3.05
N LEU A 36 1.39 20.10 3.89
CA LEU A 36 2.69 19.57 3.49
C LEU A 36 2.63 18.08 3.16
N VAL A 37 1.93 17.26 3.96
CA VAL A 37 1.74 15.84 3.68
C VAL A 37 0.98 15.62 2.37
N ILE A 38 -0.07 16.39 2.11
CA ILE A 38 -0.82 16.35 0.84
C ILE A 38 0.09 16.72 -0.34
N THR A 39 1.02 17.67 -0.18
CA THR A 39 1.99 18.03 -1.22
C THR A 39 3.18 17.09 -1.35
N SER A 40 3.47 16.25 -0.34
CA SER A 40 4.70 15.45 -0.24
C SER A 40 4.50 13.95 -0.44
N THR A 41 3.27 13.45 -0.58
CA THR A 41 3.06 12.03 -0.89
C THR A 41 3.63 11.68 -2.28
N PRO A 42 4.52 10.69 -2.41
CA PRO A 42 5.22 10.33 -3.65
C PRO A 42 4.30 9.71 -4.74
N ALA A 43 2.99 9.69 -4.53
CA ALA A 43 2.01 9.14 -5.47
C ALA A 43 1.36 10.20 -6.39
N SER A 44 1.47 11.50 -6.11
CA SER A 44 0.95 12.56 -7.02
C SER A 44 1.53 13.96 -6.73
N PRO A 45 2.63 14.36 -7.38
CA PRO A 45 3.19 15.70 -7.18
C PRO A 45 2.33 16.78 -7.85
N ASN A 46 2.10 17.89 -7.15
CA ASN A 46 1.42 19.07 -7.66
C ASN A 46 2.31 19.78 -8.72
N ARG A 47 1.91 19.72 -10.00
CA ARG A 47 2.72 20.20 -11.13
C ARG A 47 2.86 21.72 -11.20
N GLU A 48 2.01 22.47 -10.50
CA GLU A 48 1.96 23.93 -10.59
C GLU A 48 3.06 24.63 -9.78
N LEU A 49 3.66 23.94 -8.81
CA LEU A 49 4.70 24.52 -7.93
C LEU A 49 6.12 24.06 -8.26
N HIS A 50 6.28 23.21 -9.27
CA HIS A 50 7.59 22.72 -9.73
C HIS A 50 7.81 23.03 -11.22
N PRO A 51 8.37 24.21 -11.56
CA PRO A 51 8.73 24.57 -12.94
C PRO A 51 9.67 23.56 -13.60
N GLN A 52 10.41 22.78 -12.80
CA GLN A 52 11.32 21.73 -13.28
C GLN A 52 10.61 20.46 -13.79
N LEU A 53 9.29 20.31 -13.53
CA LEU A 53 8.46 19.19 -14.02
C LEU A 53 7.57 19.56 -15.22
N LEU A 54 7.68 20.80 -15.69
CA LEU A 54 7.08 21.24 -16.95
C LEU A 54 8.02 20.84 -18.09
N SER A 55 7.68 19.78 -18.80
CA SER A 55 8.35 19.38 -20.04
C SER A 55 8.33 20.55 -21.05
N PRO A 56 9.47 20.92 -21.67
CA PRO A 56 9.54 22.04 -22.59
C PRO A 56 8.77 21.70 -23.86
N THR A 57 7.56 22.26 -23.99
CA THR A 57 6.79 22.17 -25.22
C THR A 57 7.34 23.21 -26.19
N LYS A 58 7.91 22.69 -27.27
CA LYS A 58 8.47 23.33 -28.46
C LYS A 58 7.89 24.71 -28.78
N ALA A 59 8.72 25.74 -28.64
CA ALA A 59 8.66 26.95 -29.45
C ALA A 59 9.91 26.99 -30.36
N GLY A 60 9.70 27.33 -31.63
CA GLY A 60 10.67 27.22 -32.73
C GLY A 60 11.89 28.16 -32.68
N PRO A 61 12.69 28.19 -33.77
CA PRO A 61 14.14 28.13 -33.70
C PRO A 61 14.83 29.50 -33.74
N ARG A 62 16.00 29.62 -33.10
CA ARG A 62 16.99 30.64 -33.43
C ARG A 62 18.43 30.09 -33.46
N LYS A 63 18.88 29.92 -34.70
CA LYS A 63 20.21 30.15 -35.29
C LYS A 63 21.28 30.69 -34.32
N GLY A 64 22.36 29.93 -34.14
CA GLY A 64 23.59 30.37 -33.48
C GLY A 64 24.77 29.46 -33.85
N HIS A 65 25.79 30.04 -34.48
CA HIS A 65 26.96 29.37 -35.03
C HIS A 65 27.87 28.73 -33.97
N SER A 66 28.46 27.57 -34.29
CA SER A 66 29.85 27.28 -33.91
C SER A 66 30.51 26.29 -34.87
N ARG A 67 31.75 26.57 -35.22
CA ARG A 67 32.59 25.88 -36.21
C ARG A 67 33.53 24.87 -35.50
N HIS A 68 33.68 23.73 -36.17
CA HIS A 68 34.92 22.95 -36.41
C HIS A 68 35.58 22.04 -35.35
N LYS A 69 35.89 20.83 -35.88
CA LYS A 69 37.01 19.87 -35.69
C LYS A 69 36.99 19.02 -34.42
N SER A 70 37.39 17.75 -34.40
CA SER A 70 37.59 16.65 -35.37
C SER A 70 38.04 15.43 -34.54
N THR A 71 37.83 14.22 -35.08
CA THR A 71 38.74 13.04 -35.06
C THR A 71 38.17 11.74 -34.46
N SER A 72 37.73 10.88 -35.38
CA SER A 72 37.83 9.41 -35.48
C SER A 72 37.62 8.49 -34.28
N SER A 73 36.68 7.55 -34.42
CA SER A 73 36.97 6.26 -35.05
C SER A 73 35.68 5.48 -35.39
N ALA A 74 35.67 4.92 -36.60
CA ALA A 74 34.64 4.04 -37.17
C ALA A 74 34.75 2.62 -36.53
N LEU A 75 33.74 1.75 -36.52
CA LEU A 75 33.03 1.16 -37.66
C LEU A 75 31.75 0.42 -37.21
N LEU A 76 30.89 0.18 -38.22
CA LEU A 76 29.74 -0.73 -38.33
C LEU A 76 28.37 -0.13 -37.99
N GLY A 77 27.77 0.42 -39.04
CA GLY A 77 26.36 0.79 -39.08
C GLY A 77 25.46 -0.36 -39.51
N SER A 78 24.24 -0.33 -38.98
CA SER A 78 23.02 -0.67 -39.69
C SER A 78 21.97 0.35 -39.24
N GLU A 79 21.76 1.37 -40.05
CA GLU A 79 20.71 2.38 -39.90
C GLU A 79 19.33 1.69 -39.86
N PRO A 80 18.48 1.94 -38.86
CA PRO A 80 17.06 1.70 -38.99
C PRO A 80 16.41 2.88 -39.74
N ASP A 81 15.75 2.53 -40.83
CA ASP A 81 14.89 3.37 -41.67
C ASP A 81 13.98 4.34 -40.85
N PRO A 82 13.90 5.66 -41.15
CA PRO A 82 13.21 6.62 -40.28
C PRO A 82 11.66 6.57 -40.31
N LEU A 83 11.04 5.59 -40.98
CA LEU A 83 9.63 5.68 -41.33
C LEU A 83 8.64 4.84 -40.52
N LEU A 84 9.04 4.16 -39.44
CA LEU A 84 8.09 3.41 -38.59
C LEU A 84 8.37 3.53 -37.09
N CYS A 85 8.51 4.75 -36.58
CA CYS A 85 8.29 4.99 -35.16
C CYS A 85 6.84 5.43 -34.96
N VAL A 86 5.91 4.48 -35.09
CA VAL A 86 4.56 4.66 -34.56
C VAL A 86 4.75 4.76 -33.04
N PRO A 87 4.41 5.88 -32.39
CA PRO A 87 4.33 5.91 -30.95
C PRO A 87 3.27 4.87 -30.58
N GLU A 88 3.69 3.73 -30.00
CA GLU A 88 2.78 2.84 -29.29
C GLU A 88 1.90 3.74 -28.43
N PRO A 89 0.58 3.83 -28.71
CA PRO A 89 -0.27 4.66 -27.90
C PRO A 89 -0.17 4.07 -26.50
N VAL A 90 0.36 4.85 -25.55
CA VAL A 90 0.26 4.50 -24.13
C VAL A 90 -1.23 4.39 -23.86
N LEU A 91 -1.75 3.15 -23.89
CA LEU A 91 -3.12 2.82 -23.61
C LEU A 91 -3.31 3.14 -22.13
N LYS A 92 -3.60 4.42 -21.83
CA LYS A 92 -4.11 4.84 -20.54
C LYS A 92 -5.44 4.12 -20.39
N GLY A 93 -5.41 3.00 -19.67
CA GLY A 93 -6.59 2.19 -19.41
C GLY A 93 -7.69 3.09 -18.88
N LYS A 94 -8.78 3.19 -19.64
CA LYS A 94 -10.01 3.82 -19.15
C LYS A 94 -10.53 2.93 -18.02
N LYS A 95 -10.91 3.55 -16.91
CA LYS A 95 -11.53 2.88 -15.77
C LYS A 95 -13.02 3.22 -15.81
N GLU A 96 -13.86 2.19 -15.74
CA GLU A 96 -15.31 2.31 -15.72
C GLU A 96 -15.84 1.55 -14.50
N VAL A 97 -16.81 2.14 -13.81
CA VAL A 97 -17.43 1.54 -12.63
C VAL A 97 -18.38 0.43 -13.07
N ASP A 98 -18.16 -0.78 -12.58
CA ASP A 98 -19.17 -1.84 -12.70
C ASP A 98 -20.34 -1.51 -11.78
N THR A 99 -21.52 -1.28 -12.37
CA THR A 99 -22.71 -0.85 -11.64
C THR A 99 -23.26 -1.92 -10.69
N THR A 100 -23.03 -3.20 -10.98
CA THR A 100 -23.50 -4.32 -10.14
C THR A 100 -22.65 -4.42 -8.87
N LEU A 101 -21.32 -4.40 -9.02
CA LEU A 101 -20.39 -4.42 -7.90
C LEU A 101 -20.47 -3.15 -7.08
N PHE A 102 -20.71 -2.00 -7.73
CA PHE A 102 -20.87 -0.74 -7.03
C PHE A 102 -22.15 -0.72 -6.18
N ALA A 103 -23.28 -1.16 -6.72
CA ALA A 103 -24.53 -1.26 -5.96
C ALA A 103 -24.41 -2.23 -4.76
N GLU A 104 -23.75 -3.38 -4.96
CA GLU A 104 -23.47 -4.34 -3.89
C GLU A 104 -22.61 -3.72 -2.78
N PHE A 105 -21.53 -3.01 -3.15
CA PHE A 105 -20.69 -2.29 -2.20
C PHE A 105 -21.45 -1.17 -1.47
N GLN A 106 -22.28 -0.40 -2.20
CA GLN A 106 -23.09 0.67 -1.59
C GLN A 106 -24.05 0.11 -0.54
N ALA A 107 -24.76 -0.98 -0.86
CA ALA A 107 -25.65 -1.65 0.08
C ALA A 107 -24.90 -2.18 1.32
N TRP A 108 -23.72 -2.80 1.12
CA TRP A 108 -22.88 -3.24 2.24
C TRP A 108 -22.41 -2.06 3.11
N ARG A 109 -22.07 -0.92 2.50
CA ARG A 109 -21.56 0.27 3.20
C ARG A 109 -22.61 0.94 4.10
N GLU A 110 -23.90 0.76 3.82
CA GLU A 110 -24.97 1.28 4.69
C GLU A 110 -24.99 0.58 6.06
N SER A 111 -24.59 -0.69 6.11
CA SER A 111 -24.42 -1.46 7.35
C SER A 111 -23.16 -2.33 7.26
N PRO A 112 -21.96 -1.72 7.39
CA PRO A 112 -20.70 -2.42 7.21
C PRO A 112 -20.54 -3.58 8.20
N THR A 113 -20.18 -4.75 7.69
CA THR A 113 -19.98 -5.96 8.48
C THR A 113 -18.77 -6.75 7.98
N LEU A 114 -18.15 -7.51 8.89
CA LEU A 114 -17.13 -8.52 8.58
C LEU A 114 -17.71 -9.93 8.42
N ASP A 115 -19.04 -10.07 8.47
CA ASP A 115 -19.72 -11.35 8.26
C ASP A 115 -19.49 -11.85 6.82
N LYS A 116 -18.91 -13.05 6.73
CA LYS A 116 -18.59 -13.71 5.46
C LYS A 116 -19.83 -14.12 4.67
N THR A 117 -21.00 -14.20 5.33
CA THR A 117 -22.28 -14.51 4.68
C THR A 117 -22.92 -13.30 3.99
N SER A 118 -22.39 -12.08 4.22
CA SER A 118 -22.85 -10.90 3.51
C SER A 118 -22.52 -11.00 2.01
N PRO A 119 -23.41 -10.59 1.08
CA PRO A 119 -23.20 -10.78 -0.36
C PRO A 119 -21.88 -10.20 -0.88
N PHE A 120 -21.51 -9.01 -0.39
CA PHE A 120 -20.26 -8.34 -0.74
C PHE A 120 -19.03 -9.17 -0.32
N LEU A 121 -18.94 -9.60 0.95
CA LEU A 121 -17.79 -10.37 1.40
C LEU A 121 -17.81 -11.79 0.83
N GLU A 122 -18.95 -12.46 0.75
CA GLU A 122 -19.07 -13.81 0.18
C GLU A 122 -18.45 -13.86 -1.23
N ARG A 123 -18.77 -12.88 -2.08
CA ARG A 123 -18.17 -12.75 -3.42
C ARG A 123 -16.66 -12.59 -3.35
N VAL A 124 -16.16 -11.67 -2.53
CA VAL A 124 -14.72 -11.41 -2.39
C VAL A 124 -13.99 -12.64 -1.83
N TYR A 125 -14.61 -13.39 -0.93
CA TYR A 125 -14.09 -14.63 -0.40
C TYR A 125 -13.95 -15.71 -1.47
N ARG A 126 -15.02 -15.91 -2.26
CA ARG A 126 -15.05 -16.90 -3.32
C ARG A 126 -14.06 -16.59 -4.44
N GLU A 127 -13.98 -15.32 -4.84
CA GLU A 127 -13.22 -14.91 -6.03
C GLU A 127 -11.76 -14.58 -5.71
N ASP A 128 -11.46 -14.02 -4.54
CA ASP A 128 -10.16 -13.41 -4.23
C ASP A 128 -9.49 -14.00 -2.98
N VAL A 129 -10.11 -13.89 -1.80
CA VAL A 129 -9.46 -14.27 -0.52
C VAL A 129 -9.21 -15.77 -0.44
N GLY A 130 -10.20 -16.59 -0.79
CA GLY A 130 -10.09 -18.05 -0.79
C GLY A 130 -8.93 -18.51 -1.67
N PRO A 131 -8.92 -18.17 -2.98
CA PRO A 131 -7.81 -18.48 -3.88
C PRO A 131 -6.47 -17.84 -3.46
N CYS A 132 -6.45 -16.67 -2.82
CA CYS A 132 -5.21 -16.07 -2.33
C CYS A 132 -4.60 -16.82 -1.15
N LEU A 133 -5.39 -17.43 -0.28
CA LEU A 133 -4.90 -18.11 0.91
C LEU A 133 -4.89 -19.63 0.79
N ASP A 134 -5.23 -20.19 -0.38
CA ASP A 134 -5.12 -21.62 -0.66
C ASP A 134 -3.66 -22.02 -0.95
N PHE A 135 -3.02 -22.69 0.00
CA PHE A 135 -1.62 -23.10 -0.10
C PHE A 135 -1.49 -24.63 -0.03
N THR A 136 -0.38 -25.17 -0.53
CA THR A 136 -0.11 -26.62 -0.54
C THR A 136 -0.27 -27.25 0.84
N THR A 137 0.26 -26.59 1.89
CA THR A 137 0.09 -27.01 3.28
C THR A 137 -1.29 -26.56 3.81
N GLN A 138 -2.31 -27.40 3.65
CA GLN A 138 -3.71 -27.06 3.94
C GLN A 138 -3.99 -26.69 5.40
N GLU A 139 -3.37 -27.38 6.37
CA GLU A 139 -3.53 -27.06 7.80
C GLU A 139 -3.03 -25.65 8.10
N LEU A 140 -1.82 -25.30 7.62
CA LEU A 140 -1.25 -23.97 7.81
C LEU A 140 -2.03 -22.90 7.03
N SER A 141 -2.56 -23.23 5.85
CA SER A 141 -3.47 -22.35 5.08
C SER A 141 -4.72 -21.99 5.90
N ALA A 142 -5.33 -22.95 6.58
CA ALA A 142 -6.50 -22.71 7.43
C ALA A 142 -6.15 -21.80 8.63
N LEU A 143 -5.00 -22.05 9.28
CA LEU A 143 -4.51 -21.21 10.39
C LEU A 143 -4.20 -19.77 9.94
N VAL A 144 -3.57 -19.60 8.78
CA VAL A 144 -3.31 -18.28 8.19
C VAL A 144 -4.64 -17.55 7.92
N ARG A 145 -5.63 -18.24 7.34
CA ARG A 145 -6.94 -17.64 7.06
C ARG A 145 -7.62 -17.14 8.34
N ALA A 146 -7.66 -17.96 9.40
CA ALA A 146 -8.20 -17.55 10.69
C ALA A 146 -7.42 -16.35 11.29
N ALA A 147 -6.09 -16.40 11.29
CA ALA A 147 -5.27 -15.32 11.84
C ALA A 147 -5.41 -13.99 11.09
N VAL A 148 -5.64 -14.02 9.76
CA VAL A 148 -5.91 -12.82 8.98
C VAL A 148 -7.26 -12.22 9.34
N GLU A 149 -8.27 -13.05 9.55
CA GLU A 149 -9.65 -12.65 9.92
C GLU A 149 -9.72 -12.09 11.34
N ASP A 150 -9.01 -12.72 12.27
CA ASP A 150 -8.90 -12.29 13.67
C ASP A 150 -7.92 -11.13 13.85
N ASN A 151 -7.21 -10.74 12.79
CA ASN A 151 -6.19 -9.68 12.81
C ASN A 151 -5.03 -9.97 13.78
N THR A 152 -4.60 -11.23 13.84
CA THR A 152 -3.55 -11.73 14.74
C THR A 152 -2.32 -12.26 14.01
N LEU A 153 -2.26 -12.10 12.68
CA LEU A 153 -1.10 -12.45 11.86
C LEU A 153 -0.07 -11.31 11.85
N THR A 154 1.20 -11.63 12.10
CA THR A 154 2.32 -10.67 11.94
C THR A 154 3.33 -11.19 10.92
N ILE A 155 3.88 -10.30 10.10
CA ILE A 155 4.94 -10.59 9.12
C ILE A 155 6.20 -9.84 9.54
N GLU A 156 7.31 -10.57 9.72
CA GLU A 156 8.59 -10.02 10.15
C GLU A 156 9.67 -10.27 9.09
N PRO A 157 10.57 -9.30 8.83
CA PRO A 157 11.76 -9.54 8.02
C PRO A 157 12.76 -10.40 8.79
N VAL A 158 13.48 -11.25 8.06
CA VAL A 158 14.56 -12.08 8.59
C VAL A 158 15.89 -11.41 8.24
N ALA A 159 16.71 -11.12 9.24
CA ALA A 159 18.03 -10.53 9.02
C ALA A 159 18.90 -11.44 8.12
N PRO A 160 19.63 -10.89 7.13
CA PRO A 160 20.56 -11.67 6.33
C PRO A 160 21.67 -12.20 7.25
N GLN A 161 21.71 -13.51 7.45
CA GLN A 161 22.71 -14.14 8.31
C GLN A 161 24.07 -14.14 7.61
N THR A 162 25.07 -13.47 8.19
CA THR A 162 26.42 -13.33 7.63
C THR A 162 27.42 -14.38 8.13
N LEU A 163 27.04 -15.36 8.96
CA LEU A 163 27.97 -16.37 9.48
C LEU A 163 27.33 -17.77 9.64
N PRO A 164 28.11 -18.86 9.50
CA PRO A 164 27.61 -20.21 9.69
C PRO A 164 27.54 -20.58 11.18
N ALA A 165 26.40 -21.18 11.56
CA ALA A 165 26.13 -21.96 12.77
C ALA A 165 25.95 -21.23 14.12
N VAL A 166 24.73 -21.27 14.67
CA VAL A 166 24.38 -21.95 15.94
C VAL A 166 22.87 -22.26 15.89
N LYS A 167 22.49 -23.53 16.07
CA LYS A 167 21.09 -23.96 16.22
C LYS A 167 20.56 -23.42 17.56
N VAL A 168 19.75 -22.37 17.52
CA VAL A 168 18.91 -21.99 18.67
C VAL A 168 17.58 -22.72 18.50
N ALA A 169 17.22 -23.51 19.51
CA ALA A 169 16.03 -24.34 19.55
C ALA A 169 14.77 -23.49 19.74
N ALA A 170 14.28 -22.89 18.66
CA ALA A 170 12.85 -22.68 18.47
C ALA A 170 12.36 -23.78 17.51
N VAL A 171 11.09 -24.16 17.61
CA VAL A 171 10.47 -25.09 16.65
C VAL A 171 10.35 -24.36 15.30
N GLU A 172 11.47 -24.26 14.58
CA GLU A 172 11.54 -23.67 13.25
C GLU A 172 10.91 -24.64 12.25
N CYS A 173 9.65 -24.41 11.91
CA CYS A 173 8.88 -25.26 10.99
C CYS A 173 9.21 -24.94 9.52
N GLY A 174 10.50 -25.00 9.18
CA GLY A 174 11.04 -24.75 7.84
C GLY A 174 12.42 -24.09 7.90
N SER A 175 13.28 -24.38 6.93
CA SER A 175 14.54 -23.66 6.77
C SER A 175 14.31 -22.33 6.03
N ALA A 176 15.21 -21.35 6.17
CA ALA A 176 15.16 -20.09 5.41
C ALA A 176 15.16 -20.27 3.87
N ASN A 177 15.36 -21.50 3.37
CA ASN A 177 15.36 -21.86 1.96
C ASN A 177 14.12 -22.66 1.53
N THR A 178 13.13 -22.84 2.39
CA THR A 178 11.90 -23.57 2.06
C THR A 178 10.69 -22.82 2.61
N CYS A 179 9.72 -22.55 1.75
CA CYS A 179 8.48 -21.91 2.15
C CYS A 179 7.58 -22.90 2.90
N ALA A 180 7.20 -22.59 4.15
CA ALA A 180 6.34 -23.44 4.97
C ALA A 180 4.92 -23.61 4.38
N LEU A 181 4.44 -22.63 3.62
CA LEU A 181 3.10 -22.64 3.04
C LEU A 181 3.02 -23.44 1.74
N SER A 182 3.97 -23.21 0.82
CA SER A 182 3.96 -23.86 -0.50
C SER A 182 4.79 -25.13 -0.58
N GLY A 183 5.70 -25.37 0.37
CA GLY A 183 6.69 -26.45 0.33
C GLY A 183 7.82 -26.24 -0.68
N LEU A 184 7.82 -25.13 -1.42
CA LEU A 184 8.80 -24.87 -2.48
C LEU A 184 10.13 -24.39 -1.92
N ALA A 185 11.23 -24.89 -2.49
CA ALA A 185 12.58 -24.41 -2.20
C ALA A 185 12.80 -23.01 -2.78
N ARG A 186 12.79 -21.99 -1.92
CA ARG A 186 12.96 -20.57 -2.25
C ARG A 186 13.59 -19.85 -1.06
N THR A 187 14.43 -18.85 -1.32
CA THR A 187 14.96 -17.98 -0.28
C THR A 187 13.83 -17.17 0.35
N CYS A 188 13.61 -17.36 1.64
CA CYS A 188 12.57 -16.71 2.43
C CYS A 188 13.22 -15.63 3.29
N ARG A 189 13.00 -14.36 2.92
CA ARG A 189 13.47 -13.19 3.69
C ARG A 189 12.48 -12.73 4.74
N HIS A 190 11.34 -13.41 4.87
CA HIS A 190 10.27 -13.06 5.80
C HIS A 190 9.76 -14.31 6.50
N ARG A 191 9.28 -14.12 7.73
CA ARG A 191 8.59 -15.13 8.52
C ARG A 191 7.27 -14.60 9.03
N ILE A 192 6.31 -15.49 9.25
CA ILE A 192 5.02 -15.16 9.86
C ILE A 192 4.90 -15.77 11.23
N ARG A 193 4.14 -15.09 12.09
CA ARG A 193 3.67 -15.58 13.37
C ARG A 193 2.14 -15.47 13.40
N LEU A 194 1.49 -16.48 13.94
CA LEU A 194 0.04 -16.62 13.96
C LEU A 194 -0.45 -16.55 15.41
N GLY A 195 -1.23 -15.52 15.76
CA GLY A 195 -1.66 -15.33 17.15
C GLY A 195 -0.50 -15.05 18.08
N ASP A 196 -0.64 -15.52 19.32
CA ASP A 196 0.38 -15.42 20.37
C ASP A 196 1.32 -16.63 20.38
N SER A 197 1.31 -17.46 19.32
CA SER A 197 2.22 -18.59 19.24
C SER A 197 3.67 -18.12 19.06
N ASP A 198 4.63 -18.81 19.70
CA ASP A 198 6.06 -18.54 19.49
C ASP A 198 6.60 -19.24 18.21
N SER A 199 5.73 -19.93 17.49
CA SER A 199 6.03 -20.64 16.26
C SER A 199 6.18 -19.65 15.10
N HIS A 200 7.33 -19.71 14.42
CA HIS A 200 7.62 -18.89 13.27
C HIS A 200 7.66 -19.76 12.00
N TYR A 201 7.07 -19.26 10.91
CA TYR A 201 7.03 -19.96 9.63
C TYR A 201 7.67 -19.11 8.54
N TYR A 202 8.72 -19.62 7.90
CA TYR A 202 9.37 -18.95 6.78
C TYR A 202 8.47 -18.97 5.54
N ILE A 203 8.35 -17.82 4.87
CA ILE A 203 7.47 -17.68 3.70
C ILE A 203 8.22 -17.09 2.51
N SER A 204 7.88 -17.62 1.33
CA SER A 204 8.42 -17.11 0.07
C SER A 204 7.87 -15.70 -0.25
N PRO A 205 8.56 -14.92 -1.11
CA PRO A 205 8.05 -13.63 -1.57
C PRO A 205 6.65 -13.71 -2.20
N SER A 206 6.36 -14.80 -2.94
CA SER A 206 5.04 -15.04 -3.53
C SER A 206 3.96 -15.25 -2.47
N SER A 207 4.23 -16.11 -1.48
CA SER A 207 3.30 -16.35 -0.36
C SER A 207 3.08 -15.08 0.47
N ARG A 208 4.14 -14.30 0.70
CA ARG A 208 4.07 -12.99 1.37
C ARG A 208 3.17 -12.02 0.61
N ALA A 209 3.31 -11.92 -0.70
CA ALA A 209 2.49 -11.03 -1.52
C ALA A 209 1.01 -11.40 -1.44
N ARG A 210 0.68 -12.69 -1.52
CA ARG A 210 -0.68 -13.21 -1.37
C ARG A 210 -1.29 -12.86 -0.01
N ILE A 211 -0.56 -13.12 1.08
CA ILE A 211 -1.02 -12.80 2.45
C ILE A 211 -1.19 -11.29 2.61
N THR A 212 -0.19 -10.50 2.22
CA THR A 212 -0.22 -9.03 2.35
C THR A 212 -1.38 -8.41 1.58
N ALA A 213 -1.67 -8.88 0.36
CA ALA A 213 -2.79 -8.38 -0.43
C ALA A 213 -4.13 -8.58 0.29
N VAL A 214 -4.33 -9.75 0.90
CA VAL A 214 -5.53 -10.06 1.70
C VAL A 214 -5.57 -9.24 2.99
N CYS A 215 -4.45 -9.12 3.71
CA CYS A 215 -4.37 -8.28 4.93
C CYS A 215 -4.70 -6.81 4.63
N ASN A 216 -4.20 -6.27 3.52
CA ASN A 216 -4.50 -4.90 3.10
C ASN A 216 -6.00 -4.71 2.81
N PHE A 217 -6.64 -5.70 2.16
CA PHE A 217 -8.08 -5.69 1.96
C PHE A 217 -8.84 -5.64 3.29
N PHE A 218 -8.60 -6.59 4.20
CA PHE A 218 -9.30 -6.62 5.48
C PHE A 218 -9.02 -5.39 6.35
N THR A 219 -7.80 -4.87 6.32
CA THR A 219 -7.45 -3.63 7.03
C THR A 219 -8.34 -2.48 6.55
N TYR A 220 -8.48 -2.31 5.25
CA TYR A 220 -9.33 -1.27 4.69
C TYR A 220 -10.82 -1.48 5.01
N ILE A 221 -11.32 -2.72 4.88
CA ILE A 221 -12.70 -3.07 5.25
C ILE A 221 -12.98 -2.77 6.72
N ARG A 222 -12.06 -3.10 7.63
CA ARG A 222 -12.17 -2.77 9.07
C ARG A 222 -12.20 -1.26 9.30
N TYR A 223 -11.39 -0.48 8.57
CA TYR A 223 -11.43 0.98 8.68
C TYR A 223 -12.77 1.57 8.22
N ILE A 224 -13.38 1.02 7.17
CA ILE A 224 -14.74 1.41 6.76
C ILE A 224 -15.74 1.05 7.86
N GLN A 225 -15.69 -0.18 8.38
CA GLN A 225 -16.58 -0.65 9.42
C GLN A 225 -16.52 0.19 10.71
N GLN A 226 -15.32 0.62 11.09
CA GLN A 226 -15.08 1.46 12.26
C GLN A 226 -15.42 2.95 12.02
N GLY A 227 -15.82 3.33 10.80
CA GLY A 227 -16.11 4.73 10.45
C GLY A 227 -14.88 5.62 10.36
N LEU A 228 -13.68 5.04 10.19
CA LEU A 228 -12.42 5.78 10.06
C LEU A 228 -12.26 6.42 8.67
N VAL A 229 -12.93 5.86 7.65
CA VAL A 229 -12.89 6.37 6.27
C VAL A 229 -14.06 7.32 6.03
N ARG A 230 -13.76 8.62 5.84
CA ARG A 230 -14.77 9.68 5.61
C ARG A 230 -14.70 10.19 4.16
N GLN A 231 -15.06 9.34 3.21
CA GLN A 231 -15.06 9.65 1.77
C GLN A 231 -16.40 9.27 1.13
N ASP A 232 -16.63 9.77 -0.09
CA ASP A 232 -17.79 9.37 -0.89
C ASP A 232 -17.69 7.91 -1.36
N ALA A 233 -18.81 7.37 -1.83
CA ALA A 233 -18.94 5.95 -2.18
C ALA A 233 -17.96 5.52 -3.27
N GLU A 234 -17.82 6.34 -4.30
CA GLU A 234 -17.05 6.00 -5.49
C GLU A 234 -15.53 5.93 -5.21
N PRO A 235 -14.88 6.90 -4.54
CA PRO A 235 -13.48 6.75 -4.12
C PRO A 235 -13.22 5.51 -3.26
N MET A 236 -14.11 5.21 -2.31
CA MET A 236 -13.99 4.01 -1.47
C MET A 236 -14.10 2.73 -2.30
N PHE A 237 -15.04 2.70 -3.24
CA PHE A 237 -15.21 1.58 -4.16
C PHE A 237 -13.99 1.37 -5.05
N TRP A 238 -13.39 2.44 -5.56
CA TRP A 238 -12.17 2.34 -6.36
C TRP A 238 -11.00 1.79 -5.55
N GLU A 239 -10.91 2.12 -4.26
CA GLU A 239 -9.90 1.56 -3.37
C GLU A 239 -10.15 0.07 -3.08
N VAL A 240 -11.40 -0.33 -2.83
CA VAL A 240 -11.79 -1.74 -2.73
C VAL A 240 -11.43 -2.48 -4.02
N THR A 241 -11.75 -1.92 -5.18
CA THR A 241 -11.46 -2.51 -6.50
C THR A 241 -9.95 -2.64 -6.72
N ARG A 242 -9.17 -1.64 -6.31
CA ARG A 242 -7.70 -1.70 -6.35
C ARG A 242 -7.17 -2.84 -5.47
N LEU A 243 -7.67 -2.99 -4.25
CA LEU A 243 -7.28 -4.07 -3.33
C LEU A 243 -7.65 -5.46 -3.87
N ARG A 244 -8.85 -5.60 -4.46
CA ARG A 244 -9.27 -6.83 -5.16
C ARG A 244 -8.38 -7.15 -6.36
N LYS A 245 -7.97 -6.13 -7.12
CA LYS A 245 -7.00 -6.29 -8.22
C LYS A 245 -5.66 -6.85 -7.70
N GLU A 246 -5.12 -6.31 -6.60
CA GLU A 246 -3.88 -6.82 -6.01
C GLU A 246 -4.00 -8.30 -5.60
N MET A 247 -5.11 -8.68 -4.96
CA MET A 247 -5.40 -10.10 -4.66
C MET A 247 -5.50 -10.94 -5.94
N SER A 248 -6.21 -10.44 -6.96
CA SER A 248 -6.35 -11.12 -8.24
C SER A 248 -5.03 -11.33 -9.00
N LEU A 249 -4.09 -10.40 -8.88
CA LEU A 249 -2.74 -10.57 -9.42
C LEU A 249 -1.93 -11.57 -8.58
N ALA A 250 -1.98 -11.45 -7.26
CA ALA A 250 -1.23 -12.29 -6.34
C ALA A 250 -1.64 -13.78 -6.41
N LYS A 251 -2.95 -14.09 -6.53
CA LYS A 251 -3.43 -15.48 -6.69
C LYS A 251 -2.93 -16.14 -7.96
N LEU A 252 -2.68 -15.36 -9.02
CA LEU A 252 -2.10 -15.81 -10.29
C LEU A 252 -0.56 -15.85 -10.27
N GLY A 253 0.07 -15.47 -9.15
CA GLY A 253 1.53 -15.48 -8.99
C GLY A 253 2.22 -14.21 -9.48
N PHE A 254 1.49 -13.15 -9.81
CA PHE A 254 2.09 -11.84 -10.13
C PHE A 254 2.29 -11.04 -8.83
N PHE A 255 3.55 -10.75 -8.50
CA PHE A 255 3.91 -9.94 -7.34
C PHE A 255 5.16 -9.11 -7.66
N PRO A 256 5.32 -7.93 -7.04
CA PRO A 256 6.48 -7.09 -7.26
C PRO A 256 7.75 -7.81 -6.80
N GLN A 257 8.80 -7.73 -7.62
CA GLN A 257 10.12 -8.20 -7.25
C GLN A 257 10.74 -7.22 -6.24
N GLU A 258 11.19 -7.73 -5.10
CA GLU A 258 12.00 -6.96 -4.16
C GLU A 258 13.38 -6.73 -4.82
N VAL A 259 13.61 -5.52 -5.33
CA VAL A 259 14.92 -5.05 -5.84
C VAL A 259 15.85 -4.80 -4.66
#